data_AF-A0AAV6U2I9-F1
#
_entry.id   AF-A0AAV6U2I9-F1
#
_cell.length_a   1.000
_cell.length_b   1.000
_cell.length_c   1.000
_cell.angle_alpha   90.00
_cell.angle_beta   90.00
_cell.angle_gamma   90.00
#
_symmetry.space_group_name_H-M   'P 1'
#
loop_
_entity.id
_entity.type
_entity.pdbx_description
1 polymer ?
#
loop_
_entity_poly.entity_id
_entity_poly.type
_entity_poly.pdbx_seq_one_letter_code
_entity_poly.pdbx_strand_id
1 'polypeptide(L)'
;MCCIWESETSFVPHVQELSKKISSHRNTAAPKTREGSSSTMEINIIAECFLTSMQTYGVKYHQVIADGDRNVYKTILGANPYDTLTVEKIECKNLLLRNFCNKLKDPTRNAKLKHINLRKEIGI
;
A
#
# COMPACT_ATOMS: atom_id res chain seq x y z
N MET A 1 8.68 -8.84 -2.82
CA MET A 1 8.57 -9.00 -1.35
C MET A 1 9.10 -7.72 -0.72
N CYS A 2 8.22 -6.91 -0.09
CA CYS A 2 8.63 -5.65 0.52
C CYS A 2 9.03 -5.87 1.99
N CYS A 3 10.27 -5.50 2.33
CA CYS A 3 10.81 -5.62 3.69
C CYS A 3 10.42 -4.39 4.52
N ILE A 4 9.19 -4.33 5.04
CA ILE A 4 8.77 -3.36 6.07
C ILE A 4 8.75 -3.99 7.46
N TRP A 5 8.89 -5.31 7.56
CA TRP A 5 8.59 -6.11 8.75
C TRP A 5 9.62 -6.09 9.90
N GLU A 6 10.48 -5.08 10.02
CA GLU A 6 11.58 -5.15 11.00
C GLU A 6 11.72 -3.97 12.00
N SER A 7 10.88 -2.93 12.01
CA SER A 7 11.19 -1.77 12.87
C SER A 7 10.16 -1.28 13.89
N GLU A 8 8.96 -1.85 14.03
CA GLU A 8 8.00 -1.34 15.04
C GLU A 8 7.17 -2.45 15.70
N THR A 9 7.80 -3.23 16.58
CA THR A 9 7.12 -4.18 17.49
C THR A 9 6.81 -3.58 18.86
N SER A 10 6.76 -2.25 19.00
CA SER A 10 6.32 -1.59 20.24
C SER A 10 4.84 -1.21 20.27
N PHE A 11 4.06 -1.55 19.24
CA PHE A 11 2.63 -1.23 19.18
C PHE A 11 1.73 -2.50 19.24
N VAL A 12 1.13 -2.65 20.42
CA VAL A 12 -0.16 -3.29 20.76
C VAL A 12 -0.22 -4.82 21.00
N PRO A 13 -0.55 -5.26 22.24
CA PRO A 13 -1.01 -6.63 22.53
C PRO A 13 -2.32 -7.03 21.81
N HIS A 14 -2.91 -6.14 21.00
CA HIS A 14 -4.14 -6.36 20.24
C HIS A 14 -3.92 -7.15 18.93
N VAL A 15 -2.69 -7.14 18.37
CA VAL A 15 -2.38 -7.88 17.14
C VAL A 15 -2.44 -9.40 17.35
N GLN A 16 -2.10 -9.88 18.54
CA GLN A 16 -2.23 -11.30 18.91
C GLN A 16 -3.69 -11.74 19.11
N GLU A 17 -4.57 -10.84 19.52
CA GLU A 17 -6.02 -11.08 19.63
C GLU A 17 -6.66 -11.20 18.24
N LEU A 18 -6.23 -10.34 17.31
CA LEU A 18 -6.67 -10.34 15.92
C LEU A 18 -6.24 -11.61 15.17
N SER A 19 -5.02 -12.10 15.39
CA SER A 19 -4.55 -13.35 14.75
C SER A 19 -5.33 -14.58 15.22
N LYS A 20 -5.71 -14.65 16.50
CA LYS A 20 -6.57 -15.71 17.04
C LYS A 20 -8.00 -15.65 16.46
N LYS A 21 -8.57 -14.45 16.30
CA LYS A 21 -9.88 -14.25 15.66
C LYS A 21 -9.89 -14.61 14.18
N ILE A 22 -8.83 -14.28 13.44
CA ILE A 22 -8.66 -14.67 12.02
C ILE A 22 -8.54 -16.19 11.88
N SER A 23 -7.86 -16.87 12.81
CA SER A 23 -7.68 -18.32 12.75
C SER A 23 -8.96 -19.12 13.03
N SER A 24 -9.94 -18.55 13.75
CA SER A 24 -11.24 -19.16 14.03
C SER A 24 -12.25 -19.05 12.88
N HIS A 25 -12.03 -18.17 11.90
CA HIS A 25 -13.07 -17.74 10.95
C HIS A 25 -12.91 -18.29 9.52
N ARG A 26 -12.15 -19.37 9.32
CA ARG A 26 -12.02 -20.05 8.00
C ARG A 26 -13.32 -20.69 7.48
N ASN A 27 -14.44 -20.55 8.18
CA ASN A 27 -15.71 -21.23 7.88
C ASN A 27 -16.88 -20.27 7.63
N THR A 28 -16.69 -19.23 6.82
CA THR A 28 -17.83 -18.50 6.22
C THR A 28 -17.62 -18.33 4.74
N ALA A 29 -18.43 -19.09 3.99
CA ALA A 29 -18.77 -19.03 2.57
C ALA A 29 -17.67 -18.58 1.58
N ALA A 30 -17.33 -19.48 0.65
CA ALA A 30 -16.51 -19.18 -0.51
C ALA A 30 -16.94 -17.85 -1.17
N PRO A 31 -16.00 -16.93 -1.47
CA PRO A 31 -16.36 -15.68 -2.11
C PRO A 31 -17.07 -15.99 -3.44
N LYS A 32 -18.24 -15.39 -3.63
CA LYS A 32 -18.98 -15.38 -4.92
C LYS A 32 -17.97 -15.23 -6.06
N THR A 33 -18.07 -16.05 -7.10
CA THR A 33 -17.20 -15.99 -8.28
C THR A 33 -17.23 -14.56 -8.83
N ARG A 34 -16.18 -13.77 -8.55
CA ARG A 34 -16.06 -12.38 -8.99
C ARG A 34 -15.46 -12.41 -10.40
N GLU A 35 -16.21 -11.94 -11.38
CA GLU A 35 -15.71 -11.79 -12.74
C GLU A 35 -14.70 -10.63 -12.79
N GLY A 36 -13.50 -10.87 -13.33
CA GLY A 36 -12.46 -9.84 -13.46
C GLY A 36 -11.04 -10.41 -13.46
N SER A 37 -10.06 -9.56 -13.74
CA SER A 37 -8.65 -9.93 -13.64
C SER A 37 -8.25 -10.16 -12.18
N SER A 38 -7.17 -10.93 -11.95
CA SER A 38 -6.63 -11.17 -10.60
C SER A 38 -6.40 -9.87 -9.83
N SER A 39 -5.82 -8.86 -10.49
CA SER A 39 -5.58 -7.55 -9.88
C SER A 39 -6.87 -6.84 -9.45
N THR A 40 -7.93 -6.93 -10.26
CA THR A 40 -9.23 -6.35 -9.91
C THR A 40 -9.87 -7.09 -8.74
N MET A 41 -9.75 -8.42 -8.69
CA MET A 41 -10.23 -9.21 -7.56
C MET A 41 -9.52 -8.82 -6.27
N GLU A 42 -8.19 -8.69 -6.29
CA GLU A 42 -7.40 -8.26 -5.12
C GLU A 42 -7.83 -6.87 -4.62
N ILE A 43 -7.97 -5.90 -5.53
CA ILE A 43 -8.44 -4.54 -5.19
C ILE A 43 -9.82 -4.58 -4.53
N ASN A 44 -10.76 -5.34 -5.09
CA ASN A 44 -12.12 -5.42 -4.59
C ASN A 44 -12.20 -6.10 -3.23
N ILE A 45 -11.44 -7.19 -3.03
CA ILE A 45 -11.37 -7.90 -1.74
C ILE A 45 -10.81 -6.97 -0.67
N ILE A 46 -9.73 -6.24 -0.96
CA ILE A 46 -9.14 -5.30 0.00
C ILE A 46 -10.17 -4.21 0.35
N ALA A 47 -10.83 -3.59 -0.64
CA ALA A 47 -11.83 -2.56 -0.37
C ALA A 47 -13.00 -3.06 0.49
N GLU A 48 -13.50 -4.27 0.22
CA GLU A 48 -14.54 -4.92 1.03
C GLU A 48 -14.07 -5.18 2.47
N CYS A 49 -12.82 -5.60 2.67
CA CYS A 49 -12.26 -5.78 4.02
C CYS A 49 -12.27 -4.47 4.80
N PHE A 50 -12.02 -3.32 4.17
CA PHE A 50 -12.12 -2.01 4.83
C PHE A 50 -13.56 -1.67 5.19
N LEU A 51 -14.52 -1.88 4.27
CA LEU A 51 -15.94 -1.57 4.52
C LEU A 51 -16.56 -2.44 5.62
N THR A 52 -16.24 -3.73 5.64
CA THR A 52 -16.81 -4.70 6.60
C THR A 52 -16.07 -4.73 7.94
N SER A 53 -14.87 -4.14 8.02
CA SER A 53 -14.00 -4.19 9.21
C SER A 53 -14.68 -3.82 10.52
N MET A 54 -15.48 -2.76 10.54
CA MET A 54 -16.20 -2.31 11.73
C MET A 54 -17.32 -3.26 12.13
N GLN A 55 -18.06 -3.80 11.15
CA GLN A 55 -19.16 -4.71 11.42
C GLN A 55 -18.66 -6.09 11.86
N THR A 56 -17.61 -6.60 11.23
CA THR A 56 -17.11 -7.97 11.46
C THR A 56 -16.15 -8.05 12.64
N TYR A 57 -15.29 -7.04 12.82
CA TYR A 57 -14.19 -7.09 13.78
C TYR A 57 -14.21 -5.95 14.80
N GLY A 58 -15.01 -4.90 14.58
CA GLY A 58 -15.05 -3.72 15.45
C GLY A 58 -13.78 -2.87 15.39
N VAL A 59 -13.01 -2.94 14.29
CA VAL A 59 -11.75 -2.21 14.14
C VAL A 59 -11.80 -1.25 12.95
N LYS A 60 -11.07 -0.13 13.07
CA LYS A 60 -10.80 0.81 11.97
C LYS A 60 -9.35 0.68 11.52
N TYR A 61 -9.14 0.48 10.23
CA TYR A 61 -7.80 0.48 9.63
C TYR A 61 -7.41 1.90 9.24
N HIS A 62 -6.37 2.43 9.87
CA HIS A 62 -5.90 3.78 9.56
C HIS A 62 -4.94 3.82 8.37
N GLN A 63 -4.13 2.77 8.17
CA GLN A 63 -3.05 2.77 7.19
C GLN A 63 -3.09 1.52 6.31
N VAL A 64 -2.79 1.70 5.04
CA VAL A 64 -2.58 0.60 4.08
C VAL A 64 -1.13 0.60 3.60
N ILE A 65 -0.46 -0.53 3.77
CA ILE A 65 0.90 -0.76 3.26
C ILE A 65 0.78 -1.53 1.95
N ALA A 66 1.21 -0.92 0.84
CA ALA A 66 1.09 -1.53 -0.49
C ALA A 66 2.37 -1.34 -1.32
N ASP A 67 2.66 -2.34 -2.17
CA ASP A 67 3.87 -2.38 -3.02
C ASP A 67 3.80 -1.40 -4.21
N GLY A 68 2.67 -0.74 -4.43
CA GLY A 68 2.56 0.33 -5.43
C GLY A 68 1.35 0.29 -6.34
N ASP A 69 0.40 -0.62 -6.12
CA ASP A 69 -0.85 -0.61 -6.87
C ASP A 69 -1.64 0.65 -6.54
N ARG A 70 -1.52 1.64 -7.42
CA ARG A 70 -2.20 2.93 -7.33
C ARG A 70 -3.72 2.75 -7.29
N ASN A 71 -4.23 1.66 -7.85
CA ASN A 71 -5.65 1.38 -7.92
C ASN A 71 -6.23 0.93 -6.57
N VAL A 72 -5.47 0.18 -5.76
CA VAL A 72 -5.95 -0.26 -4.42
C VAL A 72 -6.28 0.94 -3.56
N TYR A 73 -5.34 1.87 -3.40
CA TYR A 73 -5.53 3.05 -2.56
C TYR A 73 -6.64 3.97 -3.09
N LYS A 74 -6.73 4.14 -4.42
CA LYS A 74 -7.82 4.91 -5.05
C LYS A 74 -9.19 4.32 -4.75
N THR A 75 -9.33 3.00 -4.83
CA THR A 75 -10.59 2.32 -4.52
C THR A 75 -10.96 2.48 -3.05
N ILE A 76 -9.99 2.35 -2.13
CA ILE A 76 -10.23 2.55 -0.70
C ILE A 76 -10.67 4.00 -0.41
N LEU A 77 -9.99 4.98 -1.00
CA LEU A 77 -10.37 6.39 -0.85
C LEU A 77 -11.76 6.68 -1.41
N GLY A 78 -12.08 6.13 -2.58
CA GLY A 78 -13.40 6.29 -3.20
C GLY A 78 -14.53 5.61 -2.42
N ALA A 79 -14.22 4.50 -1.74
CA ALA A 79 -15.16 3.80 -0.88
C ALA A 79 -15.41 4.51 0.45
N ASN A 80 -14.49 5.40 0.88
CA ASN A 80 -14.52 6.15 2.14
C ASN A 80 -15.09 5.33 3.32
N PRO A 81 -14.37 4.29 3.77
CA PRO A 81 -14.93 3.27 4.67
C PRO A 81 -15.32 3.79 6.06
N TYR A 82 -14.82 4.95 6.48
CA TYR A 82 -15.08 5.52 7.80
C TYR A 82 -15.36 7.02 7.72
N ASP A 83 -16.42 7.49 8.37
CA ASP A 83 -16.81 8.91 8.35
C ASP A 83 -15.81 9.83 9.06
N THR A 84 -15.10 9.30 10.06
CA THR A 84 -14.21 10.09 10.94
C THR A 84 -12.73 9.92 10.62
N LEU A 85 -12.36 9.00 9.71
CA LEU A 85 -10.98 8.58 9.52
C LEU A 85 -10.69 8.35 8.05
N THR A 86 -9.78 9.15 7.49
CA THR A 86 -9.23 8.90 6.16
C THR A 86 -8.10 7.87 6.25
N VAL A 87 -8.13 6.89 5.36
CA VAL A 87 -7.08 5.87 5.27
C VAL A 87 -5.84 6.48 4.62
N GLU A 88 -4.69 6.27 5.23
CA GLU A 88 -3.40 6.74 4.71
C GLU A 88 -2.66 5.62 3.97
N LYS A 89 -1.95 5.99 2.91
CA LYS A 89 -1.09 5.06 2.17
C LYS A 89 0.34 5.15 2.68
N ILE A 90 0.90 4.01 3.07
CA ILE A 90 2.33 3.83 3.28
C ILE A 90 2.91 3.11 2.06
N GLU A 91 3.84 3.76 1.37
CA GLU A 91 4.52 3.16 0.23
C GLU A 91 5.64 2.22 0.68
N CYS A 92 5.80 1.12 -0.05
CA CYS A 92 6.96 0.25 0.11
C CYS A 92 8.28 1.01 -0.09
N LYS A 93 9.26 0.83 0.81
CA LYS A 93 10.62 1.39 0.66
C LYS A 93 11.23 1.06 -0.71
N ASN A 94 11.06 -0.17 -1.19
CA ASN A 94 11.57 -0.59 -2.50
C ASN A 94 10.92 0.18 -3.65
N LEU A 95 9.61 0.45 -3.57
CA LEU A 95 8.91 1.24 -4.56
C LEU A 95 9.37 2.70 -4.52
N LEU A 96 9.51 3.27 -3.32
CA LEU A 96 9.98 4.64 -3.14
C LEU A 96 11.38 4.84 -3.75
N LEU A 97 12.30 3.90 -3.50
CA LEU A 97 13.63 3.89 -4.11
C LEU A 97 13.59 3.73 -5.62
N ARG A 98 12.75 2.84 -6.17
CA ARG A 98 12.58 2.68 -7.62
C ARG A 98 12.06 3.96 -8.27
N ASN A 99 11.04 4.59 -7.68
CA ASN A 99 10.47 5.84 -8.15
C ASN A 99 11.51 6.96 -8.14
N PHE A 100 12.29 7.07 -7.06
CA PHE A 100 13.37 8.03 -6.94
C PHE A 100 14.45 7.81 -8.02
N CYS A 101 14.96 6.59 -8.16
CA CYS A 101 15.95 6.23 -9.19
C CYS A 101 15.44 6.49 -10.61
N ASN A 102 14.16 6.26 -10.89
CA ASN A 102 13.57 6.53 -12.19
C ASN A 102 13.52 8.04 -12.47
N LYS A 103 13.16 8.87 -11.47
CA LYS A 103 13.19 10.34 -11.60
C LYS A 103 14.59 10.90 -11.81
N LEU A 104 15.62 10.28 -11.21
CA LEU A 104 17.02 10.68 -11.47
C LEU A 104 17.50 10.30 -12.87
N LYS A 105 17.00 9.21 -13.45
CA LYS A 105 17.35 8.76 -14.80
C LYS A 105 16.62 9.51 -15.90
N ASP A 106 15.46 10.08 -15.60
CA ASP A 106 14.64 10.84 -16.55
C ASP A 106 15.38 12.03 -17.19
N PRO A 107 16.06 12.92 -16.44
CA PRO A 107 16.89 13.96 -17.03
C PRO A 107 18.07 13.39 -17.82
N THR A 108 18.70 12.29 -17.39
CA THR A 108 19.81 11.67 -18.14
C THR A 108 19.35 11.05 -19.47
N ARG A 109 18.11 10.59 -19.56
CA ARG A 109 17.53 9.98 -20.77
C ARG A 109 16.96 11.01 -21.74
N ASN A 110 16.33 12.07 -21.22
CA ASN A 110 15.64 13.07 -22.04
C ASN A 110 16.52 14.27 -22.37
N ALA A 111 17.63 14.45 -21.66
CA ALA A 111 18.52 15.52 -22.00
C ALA A 111 19.31 15.16 -23.26
N LYS A 112 19.03 15.92 -24.32
CA LYS A 112 20.01 16.29 -25.33
C LYS A 112 21.17 17.02 -24.61
N LEU A 113 21.96 16.31 -23.80
CA LEU A 113 23.07 16.90 -23.06
C LEU A 113 24.17 17.21 -24.06
N LYS A 114 24.17 18.45 -24.56
CA LYS A 114 25.45 19.15 -24.72
C LYS A 114 26.11 19.11 -23.34
N HIS A 115 27.19 18.34 -23.22
CA HIS A 115 28.04 18.19 -22.03
C HIS A 115 27.77 19.20 -20.92
N ILE A 116 26.93 18.85 -19.94
CA ILE A 116 26.86 19.63 -18.70
C ILE A 116 28.04 19.15 -17.86
N ASN A 117 29.11 19.94 -17.87
CA ASN A 117 30.27 19.76 -17.02
C ASN A 117 29.90 20.17 -15.59
N LEU A 118 29.13 19.34 -14.89
CA LEU A 118 28.77 19.56 -13.48
C LEU A 118 30.01 19.80 -12.61
N ARG A 119 31.16 19.22 -12.99
CA ARG A 119 32.45 19.40 -12.31
C ARG A 119 33.00 20.83 -12.35
N LYS A 120 32.64 21.66 -13.33
CA LYS A 120 33.15 23.04 -13.44
C LYS A 120 32.37 24.04 -12.59
N GLU A 121 31.11 23.75 -12.25
CA GLU A 121 30.27 24.62 -11.43
C GLU A 121 30.49 24.45 -9.92
N ILE A 122 31.00 23.28 -9.49
CA ILE A 122 31.24 23.02 -8.05
C ILE A 122 32.63 23.47 -7.56
N GLY A 123 33.48 24.02 -8.43
CA GLY A 123 34.76 24.60 -8.01
C GLY A 123 35.67 23.65 -7.21
N ILE A 124 35.79 22.38 -7.64
CA ILE A 124 36.81 21.43 -7.13
C ILE A 124 37.53 20.77 -8.31
#